data_AF-A0A7S2EES4-F1
#
_entry.id   AF-A0A7S2EES4-F1
#
_cell.length_a   1.000
_cell.length_b   1.000
_cell.length_c   1.000
_cell.angle_alpha   90.00
_cell.angle_beta   90.00
_cell.angle_gamma   90.00
#
_symmetry.space_group_name_H-M   'P 1'
#
loop_
_entity.id
_entity.type
_entity.pdbx_description
1 polymer ?
#
loop_
_entity_poly.entity_id
_entity_poly.type
_entity_poly.pdbx_seq_one_letter_code
_entity_poly.pdbx_strand_id
1 'polypeptide(L)'
;PGPAEGGPYSDAARMHRDVMSAFEKLTAFLRGASAMTQVRGGPPDRRESKLGLPLGIDAVEPLDPSLRYSELFPPAPHPLLGGGRTGGGKKVSGVVLGSPITVQIRFEGSSKWPSDLNAMSAAKCAMLIQLAEGIERMRRNGDSEAARFEGPMNATTAYLDLGYCGYSWRILVRADRELTVLKGLMNPTPSARALYTK
;
A
#
# COMPACT_ATOMS: atom_id res chain seq x y z
N PRO A 1 2.40 -17.15 43.89
CA PRO A 1 2.36 -16.40 42.62
C PRO A 1 3.20 -17.11 41.56
N GLY A 2 2.56 -17.86 40.65
CA GLY A 2 3.24 -18.41 39.48
C GLY A 2 3.71 -17.29 38.54
N PRO A 3 4.74 -17.51 37.70
CA PRO A 3 5.15 -16.51 36.73
C PRO A 3 3.96 -16.22 35.82
N ALA A 4 3.62 -14.93 35.68
CA ALA A 4 2.61 -14.50 34.72
C ALA A 4 3.08 -14.95 33.33
N GLU A 5 2.38 -15.93 32.74
CA GLU A 5 2.64 -16.33 31.37
C GLU A 5 2.54 -15.08 30.49
N GLY A 6 3.61 -14.81 29.73
CA GLY A 6 3.73 -13.61 28.91
C GLY A 6 2.54 -13.47 27.98
N GLY A 7 1.76 -12.41 28.16
CA GLY A 7 0.64 -12.10 27.28
C GLY A 7 1.09 -11.88 25.83
N PRO A 8 0.17 -11.82 24.86
CA PRO A 8 0.50 -11.68 23.43
C PRO A 8 1.31 -10.41 23.09
N TYR A 9 1.43 -9.47 24.02
CA TYR A 9 2.18 -8.22 23.91
C TYR A 9 3.46 -8.19 24.76
N SER A 10 3.90 -9.33 25.30
CA SER A 10 5.06 -9.39 26.20
C SER A 10 6.40 -9.09 25.51
N ASP A 11 6.43 -9.03 24.18
CA ASP A 11 7.62 -8.72 23.39
C ASP A 11 7.30 -7.77 22.22
N ALA A 12 7.01 -6.51 22.55
CA ALA A 12 6.75 -5.46 21.56
C ALA A 12 7.92 -5.26 20.57
N ALA A 13 9.16 -5.45 21.03
CA ALA A 13 10.34 -5.33 20.18
C ALA A 13 10.35 -6.39 19.07
N ARG A 14 10.00 -7.64 19.39
CA ARG A 14 9.80 -8.70 18.39
C ARG A 14 8.66 -8.38 17.44
N MET A 15 7.52 -7.92 17.95
CA MET A 15 6.38 -7.58 17.10
C MET A 15 6.70 -6.47 16.10
N HIS A 16 7.45 -5.44 16.52
CA HIS A 16 7.97 -4.42 15.62
C HIS A 16 8.90 -4.99 14.53
N ARG A 17 9.81 -5.91 14.87
CA ARG A 17 10.67 -6.56 13.88
C ARG A 17 9.86 -7.40 12.89
N ASP A 18 8.83 -8.10 13.37
CA ASP A 18 7.98 -8.94 12.54
C ASP A 18 7.19 -8.11 11.50
N VAL A 19 6.60 -6.98 11.92
CA VAL A 19 5.89 -6.07 11.00
C VAL A 19 6.84 -5.36 10.04
N MET A 20 8.04 -4.98 10.50
CA MET A 20 9.08 -4.41 9.63
C MET A 20 9.55 -5.40 8.55
N SER A 21 9.73 -6.67 8.91
CA SER A 21 10.05 -7.71 7.93
C SER A 21 8.93 -7.89 6.90
N ALA A 22 7.67 -7.79 7.32
CA ALA A 22 6.53 -7.83 6.40
C ALA A 22 6.48 -6.61 5.47
N PHE A 23 6.80 -5.41 5.98
CA PHE A 23 6.92 -4.18 5.19
C PHE A 23 8.01 -4.28 4.11
N GLU A 24 9.19 -4.80 4.45
CA GLU A 24 10.29 -4.97 3.50
C GLU A 24 9.90 -5.93 2.37
N LYS A 25 9.22 -7.03 2.69
CA LYS A 25 8.69 -7.98 1.70
C LYS A 25 7.63 -7.34 0.80
N LEU A 26 6.70 -6.58 1.38
CA LEU A 26 5.68 -5.86 0.63
C LEU A 26 6.33 -4.85 -0.33
N THR A 27 7.32 -4.11 0.16
CA THR A 27 8.08 -3.13 -0.62
C THR A 27 8.80 -3.79 -1.79
N ALA A 28 9.50 -4.90 -1.54
CA ALA A 28 10.17 -5.66 -2.59
C ALA A 28 9.19 -6.18 -3.64
N PHE A 29 8.05 -6.71 -3.22
CA PHE A 29 6.98 -7.16 -4.12
C PHE A 29 6.44 -6.01 -4.98
N LEU A 30 6.00 -4.91 -4.36
CA LEU A 30 5.39 -3.78 -5.06
C LEU A 30 6.33 -3.20 -6.11
N ARG A 31 7.61 -3.01 -5.77
CA ARG A 31 8.62 -2.49 -6.70
C ARG A 31 8.95 -3.51 -7.81
N GLY A 32 9.17 -4.77 -7.45
CA GLY A 32 9.52 -5.81 -8.42
C GLY A 32 8.39 -6.13 -9.41
N ALA A 33 7.15 -6.18 -8.93
CA ALA A 33 5.99 -6.52 -9.76
C ALA A 33 5.46 -5.33 -10.59
N SER A 34 5.75 -4.08 -10.16
CA SER A 34 5.44 -2.87 -10.93
C SER A 34 6.53 -2.47 -11.92
N ALA A 35 7.72 -3.07 -11.86
CA ALA A 35 8.83 -2.74 -12.76
C ALA A 35 8.44 -2.95 -14.23
N MET A 36 8.69 -1.92 -15.04
CA MET A 36 8.35 -1.92 -16.46
C MET A 36 9.31 -2.79 -17.26
N THR A 37 8.79 -3.88 -17.83
CA THR A 37 9.55 -4.82 -18.65
C THR A 37 9.09 -4.76 -20.09
N GLN A 38 10.00 -4.96 -21.05
CA GLN A 38 9.65 -5.02 -22.47
C GLN A 38 8.80 -6.27 -22.74
N VAL A 39 7.69 -6.09 -23.49
CA VAL A 39 6.82 -7.19 -23.87
C VAL A 39 7.53 -8.07 -24.89
N ARG A 40 7.70 -9.36 -24.58
CA ARG A 40 8.36 -10.31 -25.48
C ARG A 40 7.53 -10.48 -26.75
N GLY A 41 8.11 -10.15 -27.90
CA GLY A 41 7.43 -10.21 -29.21
C GLY A 41 6.48 -9.04 -29.49
N GLY A 42 6.44 -8.02 -28.63
CA GLY A 42 5.74 -6.76 -28.88
C GLY A 42 6.61 -5.72 -29.60
N PRO A 43 6.04 -4.58 -30.01
CA PRO A 43 6.79 -3.43 -30.50
C PRO A 43 7.87 -2.99 -29.49
N PRO A 44 9.00 -2.41 -29.94
CA PRO A 44 10.14 -2.08 -29.07
C PRO A 44 9.78 -1.11 -27.94
N ASP A 45 8.78 -0.25 -28.13
CA ASP A 45 8.36 0.75 -27.14
C ASP A 45 7.31 0.22 -26.15
N ARG A 46 6.77 -0.98 -26.38
CA ARG A 46 5.72 -1.54 -25.52
C ARG A 46 6.35 -2.15 -24.28
N ARG A 47 6.11 -1.51 -23.14
CA ARG A 47 6.48 -2.00 -21.81
C ARG A 47 5.23 -2.26 -20.98
N GLU A 48 5.28 -3.31 -20.18
CA GLU A 48 4.21 -3.63 -19.22
C GLU A 48 4.83 -4.10 -17.90
N SER A 49 4.08 -3.87 -16.81
CA SER A 49 4.40 -4.43 -15.51
C SER A 49 3.56 -5.67 -15.26
N LYS A 50 4.01 -6.56 -14.35
CA LYS A 50 3.23 -7.75 -13.98
C LYS A 50 1.90 -7.37 -13.33
N LEU A 51 1.88 -6.25 -12.62
CA LEU A 51 0.69 -5.65 -12.02
C LEU A 51 -0.24 -4.96 -13.03
N GLY A 52 0.19 -4.79 -14.29
CA GLY A 52 -0.58 -4.07 -15.30
C GLY A 52 -0.68 -2.56 -15.05
N LEU A 53 0.12 -2.03 -14.12
CA LEU A 53 0.22 -0.59 -13.85
C LEU A 53 0.88 0.13 -15.04
N PRO A 54 0.49 1.40 -15.31
CA PRO A 54 1.03 2.21 -16.40
C PRO A 54 2.35 2.92 -16.05
N LEU A 55 2.72 2.94 -14.76
CA LEU A 55 3.99 3.46 -14.25
C LEU A 55 4.54 2.51 -13.20
N GLY A 56 5.86 2.38 -13.11
CA GLY A 56 6.50 1.62 -12.04
C GLY A 56 6.37 2.31 -10.68
N ILE A 57 6.37 1.56 -9.59
CA ILE A 57 6.46 2.09 -8.23
C ILE A 57 7.94 2.27 -7.89
N ASP A 58 8.36 3.50 -7.66
CA ASP A 58 9.76 3.85 -7.42
C ASP A 58 10.10 3.92 -5.92
N ALA A 59 9.12 4.24 -5.08
CA ALA A 59 9.27 4.34 -3.64
C ALA A 59 8.03 3.81 -2.89
N VAL A 60 8.29 3.19 -1.74
CA VAL A 60 7.29 2.79 -0.74
C VAL A 60 7.79 3.33 0.60
N GLU A 61 7.07 4.28 1.16
CA GLU A 61 7.45 5.05 2.35
C GLU A 61 6.62 4.58 3.56
N PRO A 62 7.28 4.22 4.69
CA PRO A 62 6.58 3.81 5.90
C PRO A 62 6.00 5.04 6.63
N LEU A 63 4.70 5.07 6.88
CA LEU A 63 4.05 6.18 7.61
C LEU A 63 3.62 5.79 9.03
N ASP A 64 3.32 4.52 9.23
CA ASP A 64 2.80 3.99 10.49
C ASP A 64 3.83 3.99 11.64
N PRO A 65 3.43 4.31 12.89
CA PRO A 65 4.32 4.25 14.05
C PRO A 65 4.93 2.87 14.31
N SER A 66 4.25 1.79 13.91
CA SER A 66 4.76 0.42 14.05
C SER A 66 5.99 0.15 13.18
N LEU A 67 6.16 0.90 12.09
CA LEU A 67 7.29 0.79 11.17
C LEU A 67 8.51 1.64 11.57
N ARG A 68 8.43 2.30 12.73
CA ARG A 68 9.52 3.11 13.30
C ARG A 68 9.69 2.89 14.80
N TYR A 69 9.29 1.71 15.29
CA TYR A 69 9.49 1.28 16.68
C TYR A 69 8.86 2.21 17.73
N SER A 70 7.75 2.88 17.37
CA SER A 70 7.10 3.90 18.21
C SER A 70 5.66 3.56 18.60
N GLU A 71 5.17 2.38 18.23
CA GLU A 71 3.83 1.93 18.57
C GLU A 71 3.87 1.20 19.90
N LEU A 72 2.98 1.55 20.83
CA LEU A 72 2.98 0.96 22.18
C LEU A 72 2.52 -0.51 22.13
N PHE A 73 1.56 -0.80 21.25
CA PHE A 73 1.04 -2.14 21.01
C PHE A 73 1.13 -2.47 19.52
N PRO A 74 2.33 -2.89 19.03
CA PRO A 74 2.51 -3.16 17.62
C PRO A 74 1.52 -4.21 17.11
N PRO A 75 1.12 -4.16 15.83
CA PRO A 75 0.15 -5.09 15.30
C PRO A 75 0.71 -6.53 15.36
N ALA A 76 -0.16 -7.48 15.70
CA ALA A 76 0.13 -8.90 15.59
C ALA A 76 -0.37 -9.44 14.24
N PRO A 77 0.31 -10.43 13.63
CA PRO A 77 -0.16 -11.04 12.40
C PRO A 77 -1.48 -11.79 12.62
N HIS A 78 -2.46 -11.50 11.77
CA HIS A 78 -3.81 -12.04 11.82
C HIS A 78 -3.94 -13.31 10.94
N PRO A 79 -4.52 -14.42 11.47
CA PRO A 79 -4.61 -15.68 10.73
C PRO A 79 -5.41 -15.64 9.42
N LEU A 80 -6.39 -14.75 9.30
CA LEU A 80 -7.18 -14.59 8.06
C LEU A 80 -6.48 -13.73 6.99
N LEU A 81 -5.32 -13.15 7.31
CA LEU A 81 -4.54 -12.31 6.40
C LEU A 81 -3.19 -12.97 6.04
N GLY A 82 -3.05 -14.28 6.21
CA GLY A 82 -1.81 -15.01 5.96
C GLY A 82 -0.85 -15.05 7.15
N GLY A 83 -1.31 -14.68 8.35
CA GLY A 83 -0.60 -14.94 9.59
C GLY A 83 -0.65 -16.44 9.86
N GLY A 84 0.49 -17.09 10.10
CA GLY A 84 0.55 -18.54 10.30
C GLY A 84 -0.54 -19.03 11.25
N ARG A 85 -1.27 -20.09 10.87
CA ARG A 85 -2.32 -20.69 11.71
C ARG A 85 -1.70 -21.04 13.06
N THR A 86 -2.15 -20.41 14.14
CA THR A 86 -1.76 -20.84 15.48
C THR A 86 -2.18 -22.30 15.64
N GLY A 87 -1.20 -23.20 15.71
CA GLY A 87 -1.45 -24.63 15.85
C GLY A 87 -2.37 -24.89 17.04
N GLY A 88 -3.45 -25.62 16.77
CA GLY A 88 -4.40 -26.09 17.77
C GLY A 88 -5.51 -25.11 18.09
N GLY A 89 -6.57 -25.05 17.25
CA GLY A 89 -7.97 -24.78 17.62
C GLY A 89 -8.32 -23.55 18.49
N LYS A 90 -7.35 -22.73 18.90
CA LYS A 90 -7.54 -21.57 19.75
C LYS A 90 -8.31 -20.56 18.91
N LYS A 91 -9.55 -20.32 19.32
CA LYS A 91 -10.38 -19.23 18.81
C LYS A 91 -9.49 -18.00 18.68
N VAL A 92 -9.44 -17.41 17.49
CA VAL A 92 -8.79 -16.11 17.27
C VAL A 92 -9.48 -15.16 18.24
N SER A 93 -8.84 -14.86 19.37
CA SER A 93 -9.46 -14.19 20.50
C SER A 93 -9.65 -12.72 20.15
N GLY A 94 -10.65 -12.40 19.33
CA GLY A 94 -11.10 -11.03 19.02
C GLY A 94 -9.95 -10.03 18.89
N VAL A 95 -8.82 -10.47 18.32
CA VAL A 95 -7.56 -9.72 18.38
C VAL A 95 -7.83 -8.44 17.62
N VAL A 96 -7.73 -7.33 18.35
CA VAL A 96 -7.87 -5.96 17.87
C VAL A 96 -7.27 -5.92 16.47
N LEU A 97 -8.14 -5.85 15.45
CA LEU A 97 -7.69 -5.44 14.12
C LEU A 97 -7.23 -4.01 14.34
N GLY A 98 -5.94 -3.85 14.64
CA GLY A 98 -5.30 -2.55 14.64
C GLY A 98 -5.64 -1.86 13.33
N SER A 99 -5.73 -0.53 13.36
CA SER A 99 -5.85 0.25 12.13
C SER A 99 -4.85 -0.26 11.08
N PRO A 100 -5.25 -0.37 9.80
CA PRO A 100 -4.34 -0.80 8.75
C PRO A 100 -3.03 -0.02 8.78
N ILE A 101 -1.91 -0.73 8.65
CA ILE A 101 -0.56 -0.17 8.65
C ILE A 101 -0.43 0.73 7.44
N THR A 102 -0.27 2.02 7.67
CA THR A 102 -0.29 3.00 6.59
C THR A 102 1.09 3.11 5.92
N VAL A 103 1.09 3.00 4.60
CA VAL A 103 2.25 3.20 3.73
C VAL A 103 1.88 4.09 2.56
N GLN A 104 2.86 4.82 2.04
CA GLN A 104 2.68 5.69 0.88
C GLN A 104 3.53 5.18 -0.28
N ILE A 105 2.93 5.03 -1.45
CA ILE A 105 3.66 4.70 -2.67
C ILE A 105 3.83 5.94 -3.54
N ARG A 106 4.95 5.96 -4.26
CA ARG A 106 5.20 6.92 -5.33
C ARG A 106 5.49 6.15 -6.61
N PHE A 107 4.90 6.65 -7.70
CA PHE A 107 5.18 6.16 -9.04
C PHE A 107 6.37 6.92 -9.64
N GLU A 108 7.02 6.30 -10.63
CA GLU A 108 7.99 6.97 -11.48
C GLU A 108 7.47 8.33 -11.97
N GLY A 109 8.40 9.30 -12.08
CA GLY A 109 8.07 10.66 -12.50
C GLY A 109 7.32 10.68 -13.84
N SER A 110 6.16 11.33 -13.86
CA SER A 110 5.33 11.43 -15.05
C SER A 110 4.83 12.86 -15.25
N SER A 111 5.01 13.39 -16.46
CA SER A 111 4.42 14.68 -16.86
C SER A 111 2.92 14.58 -17.14
N LYS A 112 2.36 13.36 -17.16
CA LYS A 112 0.95 13.08 -17.48
C LYS A 112 -0.01 13.19 -16.29
N TRP A 113 0.49 13.46 -15.09
CA TRP A 113 -0.37 13.72 -13.94
C TRP A 113 -1.32 14.90 -14.22
N PRO A 114 -2.62 14.79 -13.91
CA PRO A 114 -3.58 15.87 -14.11
C PRO A 114 -3.20 17.15 -13.37
N SER A 115 -3.67 18.29 -13.86
CA SER A 115 -3.51 19.60 -13.20
C SER A 115 -4.71 20.01 -12.36
N ASP A 116 -5.82 19.26 -12.45
CA ASP A 116 -7.03 19.45 -11.67
C ASP A 116 -7.08 18.46 -10.50
N LEU A 117 -7.58 18.89 -9.34
CA LEU A 117 -7.60 18.05 -8.14
C LEU A 117 -8.57 16.86 -8.27
N ASN A 118 -9.75 17.05 -8.85
CA ASN A 118 -10.71 15.96 -9.02
C ASN A 118 -10.17 14.91 -9.99
N ALA A 119 -9.58 15.36 -11.11
CA ALA A 119 -8.90 14.49 -12.05
C ALA A 119 -7.69 13.78 -11.41
N MET A 120 -6.93 14.46 -10.55
CA MET A 120 -5.82 13.86 -9.80
C MET A 120 -6.32 12.74 -8.89
N SER A 121 -7.36 12.99 -8.09
CA SER A 121 -7.97 11.98 -7.21
C SER A 121 -8.51 10.79 -8.00
N ALA A 122 -9.15 11.03 -9.14
CA ALA A 122 -9.63 9.97 -10.03
C ALA A 122 -8.46 9.14 -10.61
N ALA A 123 -7.37 9.78 -11.02
CA ALA A 123 -6.17 9.08 -11.51
C ALA A 123 -5.52 8.22 -10.42
N LYS A 124 -5.40 8.73 -9.19
CA LYS A 124 -4.90 7.97 -8.04
C LYS A 124 -5.80 6.76 -7.74
N CYS A 125 -7.11 6.96 -7.71
CA CYS A 125 -8.08 5.89 -7.52
C CYS A 125 -7.95 4.81 -8.60
N ALA A 126 -7.85 5.21 -9.88
CA ALA A 126 -7.66 4.28 -10.98
C ALA A 126 -6.36 3.45 -10.84
N MET A 127 -5.28 4.06 -10.36
CA MET A 127 -4.03 3.35 -10.07
C MET A 127 -4.16 2.36 -8.91
N LEU A 128 -4.88 2.73 -7.85
CA LEU A 128 -5.16 1.84 -6.72
C LEU A 128 -6.02 0.64 -7.14
N ILE A 129 -7.04 0.86 -7.98
CA ILE A 129 -7.88 -0.20 -8.55
C ILE A 129 -7.02 -1.15 -9.40
N GLN A 130 -6.21 -0.61 -10.33
CA GLN A 130 -5.32 -1.42 -11.16
C GLN A 130 -4.29 -2.21 -10.33
N LEU A 131 -3.77 -1.62 -9.26
CA LEU A 131 -2.89 -2.33 -8.33
C LEU A 131 -3.60 -3.55 -7.71
N ALA A 132 -4.81 -3.36 -7.17
CA ALA A 132 -5.58 -4.45 -6.58
C ALA A 132 -5.92 -5.55 -7.62
N GLU A 133 -6.39 -5.16 -8.80
CA GLU A 133 -6.70 -6.09 -9.90
C GLU A 133 -5.45 -6.84 -10.39
N GLY A 134 -4.31 -6.15 -10.45
CA GLY A 134 -3.01 -6.73 -10.82
C GLY A 134 -2.58 -7.80 -9.84
N ILE A 135 -2.67 -7.52 -8.53
CA ILE A 135 -2.33 -8.50 -7.50
C ILE A 135 -3.29 -9.71 -7.57
N GLU A 136 -4.60 -9.48 -7.66
CA GLU A 136 -5.59 -10.55 -7.78
C GLU A 136 -5.38 -11.41 -9.05
N ARG A 137 -4.97 -10.80 -10.15
CA ARG A 137 -4.61 -11.52 -11.38
C ARG A 137 -3.38 -12.39 -11.18
N MET A 138 -2.33 -11.86 -10.56
CA MET A 138 -1.12 -12.64 -10.24
C MET A 138 -1.44 -13.81 -9.30
N ARG A 139 -2.27 -13.59 -8.27
CA ARG A 139 -2.74 -14.65 -7.37
C ARG A 139 -3.46 -15.77 -8.11
N ARG A 140 -4.44 -15.41 -8.96
CA ARG A 140 -5.19 -16.39 -9.77
C ARG A 140 -4.31 -17.18 -10.73
N ASN A 141 -3.22 -16.58 -11.19
CA ASN A 141 -2.24 -17.23 -12.07
C ASN A 141 -1.18 -18.06 -11.30
N GLY A 142 -1.28 -18.16 -9.98
CA GLY A 142 -0.38 -18.97 -9.15
C GLY A 142 0.98 -18.35 -8.88
N ASP A 143 1.12 -17.02 -8.98
CA ASP A 143 2.37 -16.34 -8.61
C ASP A 143 2.66 -16.55 -7.12
N SER A 144 3.83 -17.12 -6.82
CA SER A 144 4.21 -17.53 -5.46
C SER A 144 4.38 -16.36 -4.50
N GLU A 145 4.79 -15.19 -4.98
CA GLU A 145 4.93 -14.00 -4.14
C GLU A 145 3.58 -13.34 -3.89
N ALA A 146 2.70 -13.34 -4.90
CA ALA A 146 1.33 -12.88 -4.78
C ALA A 146 0.48 -13.77 -3.84
N ALA A 147 0.84 -15.04 -3.67
CA ALA A 147 0.14 -15.97 -2.77
C ALA A 147 0.10 -15.51 -1.29
N ARG A 148 1.00 -14.61 -0.88
CA ARG A 148 1.06 -14.04 0.47
C ARG A 148 0.03 -12.94 0.74
N PHE A 149 -0.63 -12.46 -0.31
CA PHE A 149 -1.80 -11.62 -0.15
C PHE A 149 -2.99 -12.50 0.24
N GLU A 150 -3.69 -12.14 1.29
CA GLU A 150 -4.84 -12.87 1.82
C GLU A 150 -5.88 -11.89 2.36
N GLY A 151 -7.13 -12.34 2.43
CA GLY A 151 -8.25 -11.48 2.80
C GLY A 151 -8.71 -10.55 1.67
N PRO A 152 -9.66 -9.66 1.96
CA PRO A 152 -10.22 -8.75 0.97
C PRO A 152 -9.24 -7.63 0.61
N MET A 153 -9.30 -7.19 -0.65
CA MET A 153 -8.70 -5.92 -1.10
C MET A 153 -9.82 -4.93 -1.35
N ASN A 154 -9.73 -3.74 -0.75
CA ASN A 154 -10.76 -2.71 -0.84
C ASN A 154 -10.14 -1.38 -1.29
N ALA A 155 -10.36 -1.02 -2.54
CA ALA A 155 -9.95 0.26 -3.10
C ALA A 155 -11.04 1.31 -2.84
N THR A 156 -10.63 2.46 -2.33
CA THR A 156 -11.43 3.68 -2.20
C THR A 156 -10.87 4.77 -3.10
N THR A 157 -11.52 5.93 -3.12
CA THR A 157 -11.00 7.10 -3.83
C THR A 157 -9.69 7.64 -3.26
N ALA A 158 -9.34 7.30 -2.02
CA ALA A 158 -8.18 7.84 -1.32
C ALA A 158 -7.08 6.81 -1.05
N TYR A 159 -7.43 5.54 -0.86
CA TYR A 159 -6.50 4.50 -0.45
C TYR A 159 -6.94 3.10 -0.88
N LEU A 160 -6.00 2.14 -0.85
CA LEU A 160 -6.25 0.71 -0.98
C LEU A 160 -5.92 0.01 0.34
N ASP A 161 -6.91 -0.65 0.93
CA ASP A 161 -6.68 -1.56 2.05
C ASP A 161 -6.52 -3.00 1.54
N LEU A 162 -5.49 -3.72 1.97
CA LEU A 162 -5.24 -5.11 1.59
C LEU A 162 -4.58 -5.91 2.72
N GLY A 163 -4.70 -7.24 2.69
CA GLY A 163 -3.96 -8.14 3.57
C GLY A 163 -2.70 -8.68 2.93
N TYR A 164 -1.58 -8.68 3.66
CA TYR A 164 -0.31 -9.23 3.21
C TYR A 164 0.55 -9.69 4.40
N CYS A 165 1.05 -10.93 4.34
CA CYS A 165 1.90 -11.53 5.38
C CYS A 165 1.33 -11.47 6.82
N GLY A 166 0.02 -11.60 6.97
CA GLY A 166 -0.69 -11.53 8.24
C GLY A 166 -1.11 -10.12 8.65
N TYR A 167 -0.74 -9.07 7.93
CA TYR A 167 -1.05 -7.70 8.32
C TYR A 167 -2.02 -7.05 7.36
N SER A 168 -2.81 -6.10 7.88
CA SER A 168 -3.62 -5.19 7.06
C SER A 168 -2.80 -3.96 6.74
N TRP A 169 -2.74 -3.60 5.46
CA TRP A 169 -1.98 -2.46 4.95
C TRP A 169 -2.92 -1.47 4.29
N ARG A 170 -2.66 -0.18 4.50
CA ARG A 170 -3.30 0.92 3.78
C ARG A 170 -2.30 1.59 2.88
N ILE A 171 -2.52 1.51 1.58
CA ILE A 171 -1.68 2.11 0.55
C ILE A 171 -2.27 3.45 0.10
N LEU A 172 -1.49 4.51 0.24
CA LEU A 172 -1.77 5.86 -0.26
C LEU A 172 -0.93 6.16 -1.50
N VAL A 173 -1.49 6.87 -2.48
CA VAL A 173 -0.71 7.35 -3.64
C VAL A 173 -0.25 8.79 -3.43
N ARG A 174 1.06 8.99 -3.44
CA ARG A 174 1.69 10.31 -3.57
C ARG A 174 1.90 10.65 -5.03
N ALA A 175 1.40 11.82 -5.44
CA ALA A 175 1.69 12.41 -6.74
C ALA A 175 2.41 13.74 -6.52
N ASP A 176 3.69 13.85 -6.91
CA ASP A 176 4.48 15.06 -6.63
C ASP A 176 3.87 16.35 -7.23
N ARG A 177 3.09 16.22 -8.32
CA ARG A 177 2.38 17.34 -8.95
C ARG A 177 1.25 17.91 -8.09
N GLU A 178 0.72 17.14 -7.14
CA GLU A 178 -0.36 17.56 -6.24
C GLU A 178 0.05 18.77 -5.39
N LEU A 179 1.29 18.81 -4.90
CA LEU A 179 1.81 19.97 -4.15
C LEU A 179 1.81 21.24 -5.00
N THR A 180 2.14 21.14 -6.28
CA THR A 180 2.11 22.27 -7.21
C THR A 180 0.69 22.76 -7.44
N VAL A 181 -0.27 21.85 -7.61
CA VAL A 181 -1.70 22.19 -7.75
C VAL A 181 -2.21 22.89 -6.49
N LEU A 182 -1.92 22.34 -5.30
CA LEU A 182 -2.30 22.93 -4.02
C LEU A 182 -1.69 24.31 -3.80
N LYS A 183 -0.40 24.50 -4.11
CA LYS A 183 0.26 25.81 -4.03
C LYS A 183 -0.36 26.83 -4.99
N GLY A 184 -0.78 26.39 -6.19
CA GLY A 184 -1.49 27.23 -7.15
C GLY A 184 -2.85 27.71 -6.66
N LEU A 185 -3.53 26.93 -5.81
CA LEU A 185 -4.79 27.33 -5.19
C LEU A 185 -4.59 28.33 -4.04
N MET A 186 -3.49 28.21 -3.28
CA MET A 186 -3.14 29.16 -2.22
C MET A 186 -2.68 30.51 -2.78
N ASN A 187 -1.93 30.48 -3.89
CA ASN A 187 -1.42 31.67 -4.57
C ASN A 187 -1.92 31.71 -6.03
N PRO A 188 -3.23 31.94 -6.25
CA PRO A 188 -3.79 31.94 -7.59
C PRO A 188 -3.19 33.09 -8.40
N THR A 189 -2.89 32.81 -9.67
CA THR A 189 -2.42 33.82 -10.62
C THR A 189 -3.45 34.94 -10.76
N PRO A 190 -3.04 36.17 -11.14
CA PRO A 190 -3.97 37.29 -11.32
C PRO A 190 -5.15 36.94 -12.24
N SER A 191 -4.87 36.21 -13.33
CA SER A 191 -5.89 35.74 -14.28
C SER A 191 -6.85 34.72 -13.66
N ALA A 192 -6.37 33.84 -12.79
CA ALA A 192 -7.24 32.89 -12.08
C ALA A 192 -8.09 33.59 -11.01
N ARG A 193 -7.53 34.57 -10.28
CA ARG A 193 -8.29 35.39 -9.31
C ARG A 193 -9.46 36.12 -9.96
N ALA A 194 -9.25 36.67 -11.16
CA ALA A 194 -10.27 37.41 -11.88
C ALA A 194 -11.53 36.57 -12.18
N LEU A 195 -11.40 35.24 -12.26
CA LEU A 195 -12.52 34.31 -12.48
C LEU A 195 -13.36 34.06 -11.22
N TYR A 196 -12.83 34.33 -10.02
CA TYR A 196 -13.53 34.17 -8.74
C TYR A 196 -14.19 35.46 -8.22
N THR A 197 -13.95 36.59 -8.88
CA THR A 197 -14.50 37.92 -8.50
C THR A 197 -15.77 38.31 -9.26
N LYS A 198 -16.51 37.36 -9.84
CA LYS A 198 -17.82 37.61 -10.46
C LYS A 198 -18.97 37.17 -9.56
#